data_AF-A0A6F8XSE5-F1
#
_entry.id   AF-A0A6F8XSE5-F1
#
_cell.length_a   1.000
_cell.length_b   1.000
_cell.length_c   1.000
_cell.angle_alpha   90.00
_cell.angle_beta   90.00
_cell.angle_gamma   90.00
#
_symmetry.space_group_name_H-M   'P 1'
#
loop_
_entity.id
_entity.type
_entity.pdbx_description
1 polymer ?
#
loop_
_entity_poly.entity_id
_entity_poly.type
_entity_poly.pdbx_seq_one_letter_code
_entity_poly.pdbx_strand_id
1 'polypeptide(L)'
;MATATGRTLVRLCAAARRRGGRHPPQTKQLDAALAEQGRAADSVRRIAQLALDVRWPFESAGRYADMLGRLAGLGFTEVTVHWSRPDGRGLPATAAAMVAAAHDI
;
A
#
# COMPACT_ATOMS: atom_id res chain seq x y z
N MET A 1 -35.10 1.64 -35.82
CA MET A 1 -33.65 1.84 -35.58
C MET A 1 -33.47 2.34 -34.16
N ALA A 2 -32.90 1.53 -33.27
CA ALA A 2 -32.58 1.90 -31.89
C ALA A 2 -31.08 1.65 -31.68
N THR A 3 -30.33 2.71 -31.43
CA THR A 3 -28.88 2.67 -31.19
C THR A 3 -28.61 2.37 -29.72
N ALA A 4 -28.00 1.21 -29.47
CA ALA A 4 -27.47 0.83 -28.17
C ALA A 4 -26.06 1.43 -28.00
N THR A 5 -25.93 2.45 -27.15
CA THR A 5 -24.61 3.00 -26.78
C THR A 5 -24.16 2.44 -25.43
N GLY A 6 -23.40 1.36 -25.53
CA GLY A 6 -22.25 0.97 -24.70
C GLY A 6 -22.16 1.47 -23.26
N ARG A 7 -22.82 0.74 -22.35
CA ARG A 7 -22.40 0.61 -20.95
C ARG A 7 -21.01 -0.01 -20.89
N THR A 8 -19.97 0.73 -20.50
CA THR A 8 -18.71 0.16 -19.97
C THR A 8 -17.98 1.23 -19.15
N LEU A 9 -17.41 0.81 -18.02
CA LEU A 9 -16.42 1.52 -17.20
C LEU A 9 -16.89 2.45 -16.06
N VAL A 10 -17.74 1.96 -15.14
CA VAL A 10 -17.58 2.33 -13.71
C VAL A 10 -17.88 1.11 -12.85
N ARG A 11 -16.91 0.21 -12.70
CA ARG A 11 -16.97 -0.82 -11.65
C ARG A 11 -15.58 -1.25 -11.19
N LEU A 12 -14.80 -0.30 -10.70
CA LEU A 12 -13.68 -0.55 -9.82
C LEU A 12 -13.91 0.28 -8.56
N CYS A 13 -14.44 -0.36 -7.50
CA CYS A 13 -14.34 0.05 -6.07
C CYS A 13 -15.32 -0.69 -5.13
N ALA A 14 -16.25 -1.51 -5.64
CA ALA A 14 -17.24 -2.18 -4.79
C ALA A 14 -17.01 -3.70 -4.59
N ALA A 15 -15.78 -4.14 -4.35
CA ALA A 15 -15.48 -5.56 -4.09
C ALA A 15 -14.50 -5.84 -2.93
N ALA A 16 -14.13 -4.84 -2.12
CA ALA A 16 -13.26 -5.08 -0.96
C ALA A 16 -14.02 -5.55 0.30
N ARG A 17 -15.35 -5.68 0.24
CA ARG A 17 -16.15 -6.15 1.38
C ARG A 17 -17.05 -7.31 0.95
N ARG A 18 -16.73 -8.49 1.50
CA ARG A 18 -17.40 -9.80 1.44
C ARG A 18 -16.80 -10.81 0.44
N ARG A 19 -15.95 -11.72 0.95
CA ARG A 19 -16.05 -13.21 0.84
C ARG A 19 -14.77 -13.85 1.39
N GLY A 20 -14.94 -14.83 2.28
CA GLY A 20 -13.87 -15.62 2.91
C GLY A 20 -13.15 -16.58 1.95
N GLY A 21 -12.70 -16.09 0.80
CA GLY A 21 -11.75 -16.76 -0.07
C GLY A 21 -10.41 -16.01 0.00
N ARG A 22 -9.29 -16.74 0.09
CA ARG A 22 -7.96 -16.14 0.09
C ARG A 22 -7.68 -15.59 -1.31
N HIS A 23 -8.03 -14.33 -1.54
CA HIS A 23 -7.71 -13.66 -2.80
C HIS A 23 -6.18 -13.57 -2.88
N PRO A 24 -5.57 -13.78 -4.07
CA PRO A 24 -4.15 -13.55 -4.21
C PRO A 24 -3.85 -12.10 -3.80
N PRO A 25 -2.70 -11.83 -3.16
CA PRO A 25 -2.32 -10.48 -2.74
C PRO A 25 -2.51 -9.49 -3.89
N GLN A 26 -3.00 -8.29 -3.59
CA GLN A 26 -3.28 -7.25 -4.61
C GLN A 26 -2.07 -6.97 -5.50
N THR A 27 -0.85 -7.08 -4.97
CA THR A 27 0.39 -6.92 -5.74
C THR A 27 0.54 -7.95 -6.85
N LYS A 28 0.24 -9.23 -6.60
CA LYS A 28 0.28 -10.27 -7.64
C LYS A 28 -0.75 -10.05 -8.74
N GLN A 29 -1.92 -9.51 -8.39
CA GLN A 29 -2.96 -9.18 -9.37
C GLN A 29 -2.51 -8.00 -10.25
N LEU A 30 -1.85 -7.00 -9.66
CA LEU A 30 -1.26 -5.89 -10.42
C LEU A 30 -0.15 -6.40 -11.36
N ASP A 31 0.73 -7.28 -10.89
CA ASP A 31 1.81 -7.84 -11.70
C ASP A 31 1.26 -8.61 -12.91
N ALA A 32 0.21 -9.42 -12.71
CA ALA A 32 -0.46 -10.13 -13.78
C ALA A 32 -1.08 -9.16 -14.81
N ALA A 33 -1.78 -8.12 -14.33
CA ALA A 33 -2.38 -7.10 -15.20
C ALA A 33 -1.32 -6.31 -15.99
N LEU A 34 -0.15 -6.04 -15.42
CA LEU A 34 0.96 -5.42 -16.13
C LEU A 34 1.53 -6.35 -17.22
N ALA A 35 1.72 -7.62 -16.89
CA ALA A 35 2.21 -8.64 -17.82
C ALA A 35 1.26 -8.83 -19.02
N GLU A 36 -0.06 -8.83 -18.80
CA GLU A 36 -1.08 -8.88 -19.86
C GLU A 36 -0.97 -7.71 -20.85
N GLN A 37 -0.43 -6.58 -20.41
CA GLN A 37 -0.18 -5.39 -21.23
C GLN A 37 1.26 -5.34 -21.78
N GLY A 38 2.05 -6.41 -21.62
CA GLY A 38 3.45 -6.46 -22.05
C GLY A 38 4.37 -5.53 -21.24
N ARG A 39 3.99 -5.18 -20.01
CA ARG A 39 4.76 -4.28 -19.13
C ARG A 39 5.48 -5.06 -18.04
N ALA A 40 6.69 -4.63 -17.71
CA ALA A 40 7.43 -5.18 -16.57
C ALA A 40 6.74 -4.80 -15.25
N ALA A 41 6.85 -5.69 -14.24
CA ALA A 41 6.23 -5.49 -12.93
C ALA A 41 6.80 -4.27 -12.18
N ASP A 42 8.04 -3.88 -12.45
CA ASP A 42 8.71 -2.72 -11.88
C ASP A 42 8.49 -1.42 -12.67
N SER A 43 7.76 -1.47 -13.79
CA SER A 43 7.42 -0.29 -14.60
C SER A 43 6.46 0.69 -13.91
N VAL A 44 5.96 0.35 -12.72
CA VAL A 44 5.14 1.21 -11.87
C VAL A 44 5.80 1.30 -10.50
N ARG A 45 6.10 2.53 -10.07
CA ARG A 45 6.58 2.78 -8.71
C ARG A 45 5.49 2.44 -7.70
N ARG A 46 5.85 1.68 -6.67
CA ARG A 46 4.93 1.26 -5.61
C ARG A 46 5.27 1.98 -4.32
N ILE A 47 4.30 2.72 -3.81
CA ILE A 47 4.40 3.54 -2.59
C ILE A 47 3.42 2.99 -1.56
N ALA A 48 3.91 2.66 -0.36
CA ALA A 48 3.08 2.23 0.75
C ALA A 48 2.82 3.42 1.68
N GLN A 49 1.58 3.89 1.73
CA GLN A 49 1.17 4.92 2.68
C GLN A 49 0.58 4.29 3.95
N LEU A 50 1.23 4.52 5.09
CA LEU A 50 0.69 4.09 6.38
C LEU A 50 -0.47 4.99 6.78
N ALA A 51 -1.64 4.40 7.01
CA ALA A 51 -2.83 5.13 7.42
C ALA A 51 -2.71 5.75 8.82
N LEU A 52 -3.56 6.74 9.11
CA LEU A 52 -3.51 7.58 10.32
C LEU A 52 -3.51 6.79 11.63
N ASP A 53 -4.18 5.64 11.67
CA ASP A 53 -4.39 4.86 12.89
C ASP A 53 -3.48 3.63 12.99
N VAL A 54 -2.51 3.48 12.07
CA VAL A 54 -1.53 2.38 12.12
C VAL A 54 -0.53 2.65 13.25
N ARG A 55 -0.43 1.72 14.21
CA ARG A 55 0.46 1.85 15.39
C ARG A 55 1.55 0.81 15.46
N TRP A 56 1.21 -0.44 15.18
CA TRP A 56 2.08 -1.60 15.37
C TRP A 56 3.52 -1.44 14.83
N PRO A 57 3.75 -0.91 13.60
CA PRO A 57 5.12 -0.73 13.09
C PRO A 57 5.98 0.19 13.95
N PHE A 58 5.37 1.11 14.70
CA PHE A 58 6.06 2.14 15.47
C PHE A 58 6.35 1.73 16.93
N GLU A 59 5.95 0.54 17.37
CA GLU A 59 6.18 0.10 18.75
C GLU A 59 7.65 -0.29 19.02
N SER A 60 8.44 -0.56 17.97
CA SER A 60 9.89 -0.80 18.07
C SER A 60 10.57 -0.75 16.71
N ALA A 61 11.90 -0.54 16.69
CA ALA A 61 12.70 -0.58 15.48
C ALA A 61 12.60 -1.93 14.75
N GLY A 62 12.55 -3.04 15.49
CA GLY A 62 12.41 -4.38 14.92
C GLY A 62 11.09 -4.58 14.19
N ARG A 63 9.97 -4.06 14.73
CA ARG A 63 8.67 -4.11 14.02
C ARG A 63 8.65 -3.22 12.78
N TYR A 64 9.27 -2.04 12.86
CA TYR A 64 9.38 -1.16 11.71
C TYR A 64 10.18 -1.84 10.59
N ALA A 65 11.34 -2.42 10.91
CA ALA A 65 12.16 -3.17 9.97
C ALA A 65 11.44 -4.40 9.38
N ASP A 66 10.71 -5.17 10.19
CA ASP A 66 9.89 -6.30 9.69
C ASP A 66 8.82 -5.83 8.69
N MET A 67 8.14 -4.72 8.99
CA MET A 67 7.20 -4.12 8.04
C MET A 67 7.90 -3.71 6.73
N LEU A 68 9.04 -3.02 6.80
CA LEU A 68 9.80 -2.61 5.61
C LEU A 68 10.21 -3.82 4.77
N GLY A 69 10.72 -4.88 5.40
CA GLY A 69 11.10 -6.12 4.71
C GLY A 69 9.92 -6.79 4.00
N ARG A 70 8.74 -6.83 4.64
CA ARG A 70 7.51 -7.35 4.00
C ARG A 70 7.06 -6.49 2.83
N LEU A 71 7.12 -5.17 2.95
CA LEU A 71 6.77 -4.23 1.87
C LEU A 71 7.74 -4.37 0.69
N ALA A 72 9.04 -4.46 0.96
CA ALA A 72 10.06 -4.72 -0.06
C ALA A 72 9.82 -6.05 -0.79
N GLY A 73 9.50 -7.12 -0.06
CA GLY A 73 9.14 -8.43 -0.64
C GLY A 73 7.85 -8.40 -1.49
N LEU A 74 7.04 -7.34 -1.35
CA LEU A 74 5.84 -7.09 -2.17
C LEU A 74 6.11 -6.08 -3.31
N GLY A 75 7.35 -5.63 -3.48
CA GLY A 75 7.77 -4.72 -4.55
C GLY A 75 7.53 -3.24 -4.26
N PHE A 76 7.20 -2.86 -3.01
CA PHE A 76 7.15 -1.45 -2.61
C PHE A 76 8.57 -0.90 -2.45
N THR A 77 8.80 0.28 -3.02
CA THR A 77 10.12 0.94 -3.03
C THR A 77 10.13 2.24 -2.24
N GLU A 78 8.96 2.67 -1.75
CA GLU A 78 8.82 3.85 -0.91
C GLU A 78 7.75 3.62 0.15
N VAL A 79 7.99 4.22 1.32
CA VAL A 79 7.04 4.25 2.42
C VAL A 79 6.77 5.70 2.79
N THR A 80 5.50 6.07 2.86
CA THR A 80 5.07 7.37 3.36
C THR A 80 4.31 7.19 4.67
N VAL A 81 4.59 8.05 5.64
CA VAL A 81 3.91 8.08 6.94
C VAL A 81 3.19 9.41 7.09
N HIS A 82 2.00 9.38 7.68
CA HIS A 82 1.33 10.62 8.03
C HIS A 82 2.12 11.36 9.11
N TRP A 83 2.21 12.69 8.97
CA TRP A 83 2.83 13.56 9.97
C TRP A 83 2.20 13.38 11.36
N SER A 84 3.00 13.56 12.41
CA SER A 84 2.57 13.49 13.80
C SER A 84 1.51 14.55 14.10
N ARG A 85 0.37 14.13 14.66
CA ARG A 85 -0.73 15.04 15.03
C ARG A 85 -0.87 15.18 16.55
N PRO A 86 -1.32 16.34 17.06
CA PRO A 86 -1.59 16.53 18.49
C PRO A 86 -2.67 15.60 19.05
N ASP A 87 -3.59 15.12 18.21
CA ASP A 87 -4.62 14.13 18.57
C ASP A 87 -4.07 12.69 18.65
N GLY A 88 -2.75 12.54 18.58
CA GLY A 88 -2.03 11.28 18.62
C GLY A 88 -1.98 10.55 17.29
N ARG A 89 -2.76 10.89 16.25
CA ARG A 89 -2.78 10.17 14.97
C ARG A 89 -1.55 10.45 14.09
N GLY A 90 -1.33 9.60 13.09
CA GLY A 90 -0.15 9.60 12.25
C GLY A 90 1.06 8.97 12.93
N LEU A 91 2.27 9.37 12.53
CA LEU A 91 3.52 8.95 13.14
C LEU A 91 3.53 9.35 14.63
N PRO A 92 3.66 8.42 15.59
CA PRO A 92 3.87 8.78 16.98
C PRO A 92 5.13 9.64 17.12
N ALA A 93 5.03 10.78 17.81
CA ALA A 93 6.17 11.71 17.93
C ALA A 93 7.42 11.04 18.53
N THR A 94 7.23 10.10 19.46
CA THR A 94 8.29 9.30 20.09
C THR A 94 8.99 8.34 19.12
N ALA A 95 8.37 8.00 17.98
CA ALA A 95 8.94 7.12 16.97
C ALA A 95 9.66 7.87 15.84
N ALA A 96 9.60 9.21 15.81
CA ALA A 96 10.13 10.01 14.70
C ALA A 96 11.63 9.79 14.46
N ALA A 97 12.46 9.84 15.51
CA ALA A 97 13.90 9.63 15.40
C ALA A 97 14.25 8.22 14.91
N MET A 98 13.50 7.20 15.36
CA MET A 98 13.68 5.82 14.91
C MET A 98 13.32 5.65 13.44
N VAL A 99 12.24 6.26 12.98
CA VAL A 99 11.84 6.23 11.56
C VAL A 99 12.86 6.97 10.70
N ALA A 100 13.31 8.15 11.14
CA ALA A 100 14.32 8.93 10.42
C ALA A 100 15.63 8.15 10.26
N ALA A 101 16.14 7.56 11.36
CA ALA A 101 17.33 6.71 11.33
C ALA A 101 17.19 5.48 10.42
N ALA A 102 15.99 4.90 10.29
CA ALA A 102 15.76 3.75 9.41
C ALA A 102 15.79 4.09 7.91
N HIS A 103 15.73 5.38 7.55
CA HIS A 103 15.77 5.88 6.17
C HIS A 103 16.97 6.80 5.91
N ASP A 104 17.92 6.86 6.85
CA ASP A 104 19.11 7.72 6.77
C ASP A 104 18.79 9.21 6.52
N ILE A 105 17.75 9.73 7.19
CA ILE A 105 17.31 11.14 7.13
C ILE A 105 17.29 11.84 8.50
#